data_AF-A0A5P9D462-F1
#
_entry.id   AF-A0A5P9D462-F1
#
_cell.length_a   1.000
_cell.length_b   1.000
_cell.length_c   1.000
_cell.angle_alpha   90.00
_cell.angle_beta   90.00
_cell.angle_gamma   90.00
#
_symmetry.space_group_name_H-M   'P 1'
#
loop_
_entity.id
_entity.type
_entity.pdbx_description
1 polymer ?
#
loop_
_entity_poly.entity_id
_entity_poly.type
_entity_poly.pdbx_seq_one_letter_code
_entity_poly.pdbx_strand_id
1 'polypeptide(L)'
;MRSGLVIFFMLLSQSAFADQDPNRLTDRIAQDLQIEEAVFIECFKPVNPEPDKYPSGAEQRANKAILLPCLQNANPAITNDRLDAVMDKYRPEGAFRK
;
A
#
# COMPACT_ATOMS: atom_id res chain seq x y z
N MET A 1 38.49 -12.96 34.91
CA MET A 1 38.24 -12.84 33.45
C MET A 1 36.87 -13.46 33.18
N ARG A 2 35.82 -12.66 33.01
CA ARG A 2 34.46 -13.14 32.72
C ARG A 2 34.12 -12.71 31.30
N SER A 3 34.36 -13.60 30.34
CA SER A 3 33.90 -13.44 28.97
C SER A 3 32.40 -13.72 28.93
N GLY A 4 31.59 -12.66 28.82
CA GLY A 4 30.17 -12.77 28.50
C GLY A 4 29.99 -12.61 27.00
N LEU A 5 29.64 -13.70 26.32
CA LEU A 5 29.34 -13.75 24.90
C LEU A 5 28.11 -12.88 24.61
N VAL A 6 28.28 -11.78 23.87
CA VAL A 6 27.17 -10.93 23.42
C VAL A 6 26.60 -11.54 22.13
N ILE A 7 25.42 -12.16 22.23
CA ILE A 7 24.69 -12.64 21.05
C ILE A 7 23.81 -11.48 20.56
N PHE A 8 24.28 -10.81 19.51
CA PHE A 8 23.52 -9.77 18.80
C PHE A 8 22.54 -10.45 17.84
N PHE A 9 21.28 -10.59 18.26
CA PHE A 9 20.20 -11.02 17.37
C PHE A 9 19.85 -9.87 16.42
N MET A 10 20.41 -9.90 15.19
CA MET A 10 19.88 -9.10 14.08
C MET A 10 18.51 -9.68 13.70
N LEU A 11 17.45 -8.98 14.09
CA LEU A 11 16.11 -9.20 13.56
C LEU A 11 16.11 -8.70 12.11
N LEU A 12 16.22 -9.65 11.17
CA LEU A 12 15.89 -9.42 9.77
C LEU A 12 14.38 -9.19 9.70
N SER A 13 13.95 -7.93 9.70
CA SER A 13 12.59 -7.57 9.34
C SER A 13 12.39 -7.94 7.87
N GLN A 14 11.87 -9.14 7.64
CA GLN A 14 11.40 -9.60 6.35
C GLN A 14 10.33 -8.60 5.90
N SER A 15 10.59 -7.93 4.78
CA SER A 15 9.58 -7.13 4.09
C SER A 15 8.39 -8.07 3.87
N ALA A 16 7.26 -7.79 4.51
CA ALA A 16 6.02 -8.45 4.18
C ALA A 16 5.81 -8.21 2.68
N PHE A 17 6.00 -9.25 1.88
CA PHE A 17 5.67 -9.21 0.46
C PHE A 17 4.25 -8.67 0.38
N ALA A 18 4.11 -7.52 -0.29
CA ALA A 18 2.84 -6.84 -0.49
C ALA A 18 1.76 -7.89 -0.72
N ASP A 19 0.83 -7.97 0.23
CA ASP A 19 -0.36 -8.81 0.24
C ASP A 19 -0.82 -9.10 -1.19
N GLN A 20 -0.42 -10.26 -1.74
CA GLN A 20 -0.78 -10.72 -3.07
C GLN A 20 -2.18 -11.33 -3.00
N ASP A 21 -3.15 -10.57 -2.48
CA ASP A 21 -4.54 -11.01 -2.46
C ASP A 21 -5.02 -11.18 -3.91
N PRO A 22 -5.23 -12.42 -4.38
CA PRO A 22 -5.66 -12.67 -5.76
C PRO A 22 -7.09 -12.13 -6.04
N ASN A 23 -7.81 -11.68 -5.00
CA ASN A 23 -9.13 -11.06 -5.12
C ASN A 23 -9.06 -9.54 -5.28
N ARG A 24 -7.87 -8.93 -5.23
CA ARG A 24 -7.73 -7.48 -5.37
C ARG A 24 -8.05 -7.13 -6.83
N LEU A 25 -9.13 -6.37 -7.05
CA LEU A 25 -9.65 -5.95 -8.36
C LEU A 25 -8.75 -4.87 -9.01
N THR A 26 -7.47 -5.19 -9.21
CA THR A 26 -6.43 -4.27 -9.68
C THR A 26 -6.71 -3.71 -11.06
N ASP A 27 -7.27 -4.54 -11.95
CA ASP A 27 -7.77 -4.18 -13.27
C ASP A 27 -8.81 -3.05 -13.19
N ARG A 28 -9.81 -3.20 -12.32
CA ARG A 28 -10.91 -2.23 -12.16
C ARG A 28 -10.45 -0.95 -11.49
N ILE A 29 -9.57 -1.06 -10.49
CA ILE A 29 -8.99 0.11 -9.81
C ILE A 29 -8.16 0.91 -10.81
N ALA A 30 -7.30 0.26 -11.58
CA ALA A 30 -6.46 0.92 -12.59
C ALA A 30 -7.31 1.60 -13.67
N GLN A 31 -8.37 0.93 -14.13
CA GLN A 31 -9.33 1.50 -15.07
C GLN A 31 -9.99 2.78 -14.55
N ASP A 32 -10.49 2.80 -13.31
CA ASP A 32 -11.13 3.98 -12.71
C ASP A 32 -10.13 5.13 -12.44
N LEU A 33 -8.86 4.77 -12.18
CA LEU A 33 -7.76 5.73 -12.08
C LEU A 33 -7.21 6.19 -13.44
N GLN A 34 -7.66 5.56 -14.54
CA GLN A 34 -7.22 5.81 -15.91
C GLN A 34 -5.69 5.66 -16.05
N ILE A 35 -5.17 4.53 -15.56
CA ILE A 35 -3.77 4.11 -15.74
C ILE A 35 -3.73 2.64 -16.16
N GLU A 36 -2.59 2.21 -16.69
CA GLU A 36 -2.35 0.79 -16.96
C GLU A 36 -2.31 -0.02 -15.65
N GLU A 37 -2.89 -1.21 -15.64
CA GLU A 37 -2.90 -2.10 -14.47
C GLU A 37 -1.49 -2.43 -13.98
N ALA A 38 -0.57 -2.68 -14.91
CA ALA A 38 0.83 -2.96 -14.58
C ALA A 38 1.49 -1.80 -13.82
N VAL A 39 1.13 -0.55 -14.15
CA VAL A 39 1.62 0.64 -13.43
C VAL A 39 1.06 0.69 -12.02
N PHE A 40 -0.24 0.42 -11.86
CA PHE A 40 -0.86 0.35 -10.54
C PHE A 40 -0.16 -0.68 -9.64
N ILE A 41 0.03 -1.90 -10.15
CA ILE A 41 0.73 -2.98 -9.42
C ILE A 41 2.15 -2.55 -9.04
N GLU A 42 2.90 -1.95 -9.97
CA GLU A 42 4.27 -1.49 -9.72
C GLU A 42 4.31 -0.41 -8.64
N CYS A 43 3.42 0.59 -8.71
CA CYS A 43 3.32 1.65 -7.72
C CYS A 43 2.92 1.15 -6.33
N PHE A 44 2.23 0.01 -6.24
CA PHE A 44 1.82 -0.61 -4.97
C PHE A 44 2.89 -1.49 -4.33
N LYS A 45 3.88 -2.01 -5.09
CA LYS A 45 4.96 -2.85 -4.52
C LYS A 45 5.70 -2.25 -3.31
N PRO A 46 6.05 -0.95 -3.27
CA PRO A 46 6.75 -0.35 -2.13
C PRO A 46 5.81 0.04 -0.98
N VAL A 47 4.49 -0.10 -1.15
CA VAL A 47 3.51 0.21 -0.11
C VAL A 47 3.40 -0.97 0.84
N ASN A 48 3.33 -0.71 2.15
CA ASN A 48 3.14 -1.74 3.17
C ASN A 48 1.70 -1.70 3.68
N PRO A 49 0.74 -2.38 3.01
CA PRO A 49 -0.65 -2.40 3.47
C PRO A 49 -0.75 -3.14 4.80
N GLU A 50 -1.61 -2.64 5.70
CA GLU A 50 -1.86 -3.27 6.99
C GLU A 50 -2.54 -4.65 6.80
N PRO A 51 -1.99 -5.74 7.37
CA PRO A 51 -2.52 -7.10 7.18
C PRO A 51 -3.97 -7.25 7.63
N ASP A 52 -4.36 -6.56 8.71
CA ASP A 52 -5.70 -6.61 9.27
C ASP A 52 -6.71 -5.76 8.48
N LYS A 53 -6.32 -5.20 7.33
CA LYS A 53 -7.15 -4.38 6.44
C LYS A 53 -7.69 -3.08 7.06
N TYR A 54 -7.26 -2.72 8.28
CA TYR A 54 -7.68 -1.51 8.99
C TYR A 54 -6.47 -0.67 9.44
N PRO A 55 -5.66 -0.11 8.50
CA PRO A 55 -4.58 0.79 8.85
C PRO A 55 -5.09 2.03 9.61
N SER A 56 -4.34 2.44 10.62
CA SER A 56 -4.49 3.73 11.26
C SER A 56 -4.37 4.88 10.25
N GLY A 57 -4.90 6.06 10.61
CA GLY A 57 -4.76 7.24 9.75
C GLY A 57 -3.30 7.64 9.49
N ALA A 58 -2.37 7.30 10.39
CA ALA A 58 -0.94 7.54 10.19
C ALA A 58 -0.36 6.61 9.13
N GLU A 59 -0.66 5.31 9.19
CA GLU A 59 -0.24 4.32 8.19
C GLU A 59 -0.83 4.63 6.82
N GLN A 60 -2.10 5.02 6.75
CA GLN A 60 -2.73 5.43 5.49
C GLN A 60 -1.96 6.60 4.85
N ARG A 61 -1.62 7.64 5.61
CA ARG A 61 -0.86 8.79 5.11
C ARG A 61 0.57 8.39 4.67
N ALA A 62 1.25 7.55 5.44
CA ALA A 62 2.59 7.08 5.11
C ALA A 62 2.60 6.28 3.80
N ASN A 63 1.65 5.36 3.64
CA ASN A 63 1.47 4.58 2.42
C ASN A 63 1.15 5.47 1.21
N LYS A 64 0.26 6.45 1.39
CA LYS A 64 -0.10 7.41 0.33
C LYS A 64 1.05 8.33 -0.09
N ALA A 65 1.94 8.70 0.84
CA ALA A 65 3.11 9.53 0.52
C ALA A 65 4.06 8.84 -0.46
N ILE A 66 4.06 7.51 -0.49
CA ILE A 66 4.83 6.70 -1.45
C ILE A 66 4.02 6.50 -2.74
N LEU A 67 2.74 6.15 -2.58
CA LEU A 67 1.89 5.72 -3.68
C LEU A 67 1.50 6.87 -4.63
N LEU A 68 1.07 8.02 -4.09
CA LEU A 68 0.52 9.11 -4.89
C LEU A 68 1.52 9.68 -5.91
N PRO A 69 2.80 9.96 -5.57
CA PRO A 69 3.76 10.44 -6.56
C PRO A 69 3.96 9.46 -7.73
N CYS A 70 3.97 8.16 -7.46
CA CYS A 70 4.11 7.14 -8.51
C CYS A 70 2.91 7.13 -9.45
N LEU A 71 1.69 7.14 -8.90
CA LEU A 71 0.46 7.18 -9.69
C LEU A 71 0.33 8.48 -10.49
N GLN A 72 0.73 9.61 -9.90
CA GLN A 72 0.69 10.93 -10.54
C GLN A 72 1.68 11.06 -11.69
N ASN A 73 2.79 10.31 -11.67
CA ASN A 73 3.70 10.24 -12.81
C ASN A 73 3.03 9.61 -14.04
N ALA A 74 2.09 8.68 -13.84
CA ALA A 74 1.31 8.05 -14.91
C ALA A 74 0.07 8.87 -15.29
N ASN A 75 -0.61 9.44 -14.30
CA ASN A 75 -1.75 10.33 -14.50
C ASN A 75 -1.75 11.47 -13.47
N PRO A 76 -1.28 12.68 -13.85
CA PRO A 76 -1.19 13.83 -12.94
C PRO A 76 -2.53 14.30 -12.37
N ALA A 77 -3.67 13.89 -12.96
CA ALA A 77 -5.00 14.21 -12.47
C ALA A 77 -5.45 13.34 -11.28
N ILE A 78 -4.64 12.36 -10.85
CA ILE A 78 -4.92 11.56 -9.66
C ILE A 78 -4.67 12.41 -8.41
N THR A 79 -5.73 12.70 -7.66
CA THR A 79 -5.68 13.35 -6.35
C THR A 79 -5.81 12.32 -5.23
N ASN A 80 -5.48 12.71 -4.00
CA ASN A 80 -5.72 11.87 -2.83
C ASN A 80 -7.20 11.45 -2.72
N ASP A 81 -8.12 12.41 -2.89
CA ASP A 81 -9.55 12.14 -2.77
C ASP A 81 -10.06 11.20 -3.88
N ARG A 82 -9.52 11.33 -5.09
CA ARG A 82 -9.83 10.40 -6.19
C ARG A 82 -9.33 8.99 -5.89
N LEU A 83 -8.09 8.87 -5.39
CA LEU A 83 -7.54 7.58 -5.01
C LEU A 83 -8.38 6.93 -3.90
N ASP A 84 -8.75 7.68 -2.86
CA ASP A 84 -9.59 7.19 -1.77
C ASP A 84 -10.94 6.70 -2.28
N ALA A 85 -11.63 7.50 -3.09
CA ALA A 85 -12.93 7.13 -3.64
C ALA A 85 -12.88 5.82 -4.45
N VAL A 86 -11.84 5.63 -5.27
CA VAL A 86 -11.68 4.39 -6.05
C VAL A 86 -11.32 3.21 -5.16
N MET A 87 -10.37 3.37 -4.25
CA MET A 87 -9.95 2.28 -3.35
C MET A 87 -11.11 1.83 -2.44
N ASP A 88 -11.87 2.77 -1.90
CA ASP A 88 -13.04 2.49 -1.05
C ASP A 88 -14.17 1.81 -1.83
N LYS A 89 -14.37 2.17 -3.12
CA LYS A 89 -15.36 1.52 -4.00
C LYS A 89 -15.12 0.02 -4.16
N TYR A 90 -13.85 -0.41 -4.14
CA TYR A 90 -13.47 -1.81 -4.34
C TYR A 90 -13.06 -2.53 -3.05
N ARG A 91 -13.21 -1.88 -1.88
CA ARG A 91 -12.97 -2.52 -0.59
C ARG A 91 -14.22 -3.29 -0.14
N PRO A 92 -14.16 -4.62 0.06
CA PRO A 92 -15.32 -5.41 0.53
C PRO A 92 -15.93 -4.91 1.86
N GLU A 93 -15.09 -4.35 2.72
CA GLU A 93 -15.41 -3.88 4.06
C GLU A 93 -15.98 -2.45 4.06
N GLY A 94 -15.99 -1.79 2.89
CA GLY A 94 -16.44 -0.41 2.69
C GLY A 94 -15.38 0.64 3.07
N ALA A 95 -15.76 1.92 2.92
CA ALA A 95 -14.87 3.04 3.18
C ALA A 95 -14.37 3.07 4.64
N PHE A 96 -13.15 3.55 4.84
CA PHE A 96 -12.66 3.83 6.20
C PHE A 96 -13.59 4.85 6.88
N ARG A 97 -14.03 4.55 8.11
CA ARG A 97 -14.76 5.53 8.92
C ARG A 97 -13.80 6.67 9.29
N LYS A 98 -14.18 7.90 8.94
CA LYS A 98 -13.43 9.13 9.23
C LYS A 98 -13.43 9.46 10.72
#